data_AF-A0A518LJ36-F1
#
_entry.id   AF-A0A518LJ36-F1
#
_cell.length_a   1.000
_cell.length_b   1.000
_cell.length_c   1.000
_cell.angle_alpha   90.00
_cell.angle_beta   90.00
_cell.angle_gamma   90.00
#
_symmetry.space_group_name_H-M   'P 1'
#
loop_
_entity.id
_entity.type
_entity.pdbx_description
1 polymer ?
#
loop_
_entity_poly.entity_id
_entity_poly.type
_entity_poly.pdbx_seq_one_letter_code
_entity_poly.pdbx_strand_id
1 'polypeptide(L)'
;MATIPDRSIEAATRSIGEEIFHRAHACAPSVASIEYWQQFGMSWLTRDEDLKRRLFEFIAALPSADGARRVAAELQRKLTEGNRPVSSLPPPVLLAAMMSRPASPLRGLVGAAARRGSLTMAQQFICGATAEQAIDSVRKLRRQGMAFTLDVLGEAVHDDAVALTLQKRYIELIDRLSTVAPTWQGDARLDHAPFGALPRVNLSIKLTAIVNAMDPSQGEPGIEAVLDRLRPILRRARDRGAFVNIDTEHYAIKDMTFEVFRRVLTEPEFRDWPDCGIVVQAYLRDARRDLMSLVDFARRRGTPIWVRLVKGAYWDSETADARRRGDRPPVFVQKRLSDTSFEAITGMMLDHVDVIRPAFASHNVRSIAHAMARERAMELPPRTVEFQMLTGMGNPLKRALVDMGQRLRVYAPFGDFVAGMAYLIRRLIENTANESFLRQSFDPDADHAALLASPGNADELDEPDAPTRSFKPILPHPELAGTAG
;
A
#
# COMPACT_ATOMS: atom_id res chain seq x y z
N MET A 1 -10.81 10.30 30.15
CA MET A 1 -11.69 9.53 29.26
C MET A 1 -12.07 8.25 29.99
N ALA A 2 -13.37 7.93 30.06
CA ALA A 2 -13.81 6.67 30.65
C ALA A 2 -13.31 5.52 29.76
N THR A 3 -12.63 4.53 30.34
CA THR A 3 -12.18 3.34 29.63
C THR A 3 -13.40 2.51 29.24
N ILE A 4 -13.70 2.51 27.94
CA ILE A 4 -14.79 1.69 27.40
C ILE A 4 -14.35 0.23 27.52
N PRO A 5 -15.19 -0.67 28.08
CA PRO A 5 -14.77 -2.06 28.28
C PRO A 5 -14.42 -2.72 26.94
N ASP A 6 -13.25 -3.36 26.85
CA ASP A 6 -12.78 -4.04 25.63
C ASP A 6 -13.81 -5.05 25.08
N ARG A 7 -14.61 -5.67 25.96
CA ARG A 7 -15.70 -6.59 25.56
C ARG A 7 -16.77 -5.90 24.69
N SER A 8 -17.04 -4.61 24.93
CA SER A 8 -18.00 -3.84 24.13
C SER A 8 -17.43 -3.53 22.74
N ILE A 9 -16.14 -3.21 22.66
CA ILE A 9 -15.45 -2.96 21.39
C ILE A 9 -15.38 -4.24 20.56
N GLU A 10 -15.10 -5.38 21.17
CA GLU A 10 -15.06 -6.69 20.49
C GLU A 10 -16.42 -7.06 19.89
N ALA A 11 -17.52 -6.92 20.65
CA ALA A 11 -18.86 -7.19 20.14
C ALA A 11 -19.24 -6.25 18.99
N ALA A 12 -18.94 -4.95 19.12
CA ALA A 12 -19.16 -3.98 18.06
C ALA A 12 -18.31 -4.28 16.81
N THR A 13 -17.06 -4.72 16.99
CA THR A 13 -16.16 -5.10 15.90
C THR A 13 -16.74 -6.25 15.09
N ARG A 14 -17.25 -7.29 15.75
CA ARG A 14 -17.90 -8.43 15.07
C ARG A 14 -19.15 -8.00 14.31
N SER A 15 -20.04 -7.25 14.96
CA SER A 15 -21.28 -6.75 14.34
C SER A 15 -21.01 -5.88 13.11
N ILE A 16 -20.05 -4.95 13.19
CA ILE A 16 -19.65 -4.12 12.05
C ILE A 16 -19.02 -4.98 10.95
N GLY A 17 -18.19 -5.96 11.32
CA GLY A 17 -17.57 -6.88 10.37
C GLY A 17 -18.60 -7.70 9.58
N GLU A 18 -19.63 -8.21 10.26
CA GLU A 18 -20.75 -8.92 9.62
C GLU A 18 -21.52 -8.00 8.67
N GLU A 19 -21.79 -6.75 9.06
CA GLU A 19 -22.43 -5.76 8.19
C GLU A 19 -21.59 -5.49 6.93
N ILE A 20 -20.27 -5.34 7.09
CA ILE A 20 -19.35 -5.15 5.96
C ILE A 20 -19.41 -6.36 5.02
N PHE A 21 -19.33 -7.59 5.56
CA PHE A 21 -19.43 -8.79 4.72
C PHE A 21 -20.76 -8.87 3.99
N HIS A 22 -21.88 -8.61 4.67
CA HIS A 22 -23.21 -8.63 4.07
C HIS A 22 -23.29 -7.65 2.88
N ARG A 23 -22.89 -6.39 3.10
CA ARG A 23 -22.90 -5.35 2.05
C ARG A 23 -21.94 -5.69 0.90
N ALA A 24 -20.77 -6.22 1.22
CA ALA A 24 -19.78 -6.58 0.21
C ALA A 24 -20.26 -7.76 -0.66
N HIS A 25 -20.93 -8.76 -0.07
CA HIS A 25 -21.56 -9.85 -0.83
C HIS A 25 -22.69 -9.34 -1.73
N ALA A 26 -23.51 -8.41 -1.26
CA ALA A 26 -24.54 -7.78 -2.10
C ALA A 26 -23.95 -6.97 -3.27
N CYS A 27 -22.74 -6.44 -3.11
CA CYS A 27 -21.99 -5.72 -4.14
C CYS A 27 -21.09 -6.62 -4.99
N ALA A 28 -21.03 -7.92 -4.69
CA ALA A 28 -20.16 -8.83 -5.42
C ALA A 28 -20.65 -8.96 -6.87
N PRO A 29 -19.75 -8.90 -7.86
CA PRO A 29 -20.14 -9.12 -9.24
C PRO A 29 -20.76 -10.51 -9.41
N SER A 30 -21.78 -10.64 -10.26
CA SER A 30 -22.36 -11.95 -10.54
C SER A 30 -21.31 -12.89 -11.13
N VAL A 31 -21.46 -14.20 -10.88
CA VAL A 31 -20.65 -15.31 -11.45
C VAL A 31 -20.51 -15.26 -12.98
N ALA A 32 -21.38 -14.51 -13.67
CA ALA A 32 -21.37 -14.32 -15.12
C ALA A 32 -20.57 -13.10 -15.59
N SER A 33 -20.05 -12.26 -14.69
CA SER A 33 -19.34 -11.04 -15.07
C SER A 33 -17.87 -11.31 -15.43
N ILE A 34 -17.33 -10.52 -16.36
CA ILE A 34 -15.93 -10.55 -16.73
C ILE A 34 -15.03 -10.24 -15.52
N GLU A 35 -15.48 -9.37 -14.61
CA GLU A 35 -14.77 -9.04 -13.37
C GLU A 35 -14.70 -10.23 -12.40
N TYR A 36 -15.74 -11.06 -12.32
CA TYR A 36 -15.74 -12.31 -11.57
C TYR A 36 -14.75 -13.30 -12.17
N TRP A 37 -14.78 -13.56 -13.49
CA TRP A 37 -13.83 -14.47 -14.14
C TRP A 37 -12.38 -13.99 -14.11
N GLN A 38 -12.17 -12.67 -14.07
CA GLN A 38 -10.84 -12.07 -13.88
C GLN A 38 -10.32 -12.25 -12.43
N GLN A 39 -11.17 -12.10 -11.42
CA GLN A 39 -10.82 -12.42 -10.02
C GLN A 39 -10.71 -13.93 -9.78
N PHE A 40 -11.54 -14.74 -10.45
CA PHE A 40 -11.57 -16.19 -10.37
C PHE A 40 -10.40 -16.85 -11.12
N GLY A 41 -9.89 -16.24 -12.19
CA GLY A 41 -8.67 -16.70 -12.88
C GLY A 41 -7.45 -16.82 -11.95
N MET A 42 -7.37 -15.95 -10.93
CA MET A 42 -6.39 -16.03 -9.85
C MET A 42 -6.68 -17.14 -8.83
N SER A 43 -7.95 -17.43 -8.54
CA SER A 43 -8.35 -18.54 -7.65
C SER A 43 -8.03 -19.94 -8.21
N TRP A 44 -7.84 -20.02 -9.53
CA TRP A 44 -7.48 -21.24 -10.23
C TRP A 44 -5.97 -21.48 -10.28
N LEU A 45 -5.20 -20.41 -10.47
CA LEU A 45 -3.73 -20.42 -10.38
C LEU A 45 -3.23 -20.82 -8.99
N THR A 46 -4.04 -20.61 -7.96
CA THR A 46 -3.69 -20.90 -6.56
C THR A 46 -3.90 -22.36 -6.11
N ARG A 47 -4.35 -23.26 -6.99
CA ARG A 47 -4.45 -24.71 -6.66
C ARG A 47 -3.18 -25.50 -6.98
N ASP A 48 -2.33 -24.98 -7.87
CA ASP A 48 -1.05 -25.58 -8.25
C ASP A 48 0.06 -24.55 -8.07
N GLU A 49 0.74 -24.58 -6.92
CA GLU A 49 1.81 -23.65 -6.57
C GLU A 49 3.00 -23.71 -7.56
N ASP A 50 3.21 -24.84 -8.24
CA ASP A 50 4.28 -25.00 -9.22
C ASP A 50 3.92 -24.34 -10.56
N LEU A 51 2.68 -24.48 -11.03
CA LEU A 51 2.18 -23.76 -12.21
C LEU A 51 2.10 -22.25 -11.96
N LYS A 52 1.67 -21.85 -10.77
CA LYS A 52 1.62 -20.45 -10.33
C LYS A 52 2.99 -19.78 -10.40
N ARG A 53 4.01 -20.43 -9.83
CA ARG A 53 5.40 -19.94 -9.87
C ARG A 53 5.86 -19.74 -11.32
N ARG A 54 5.64 -20.73 -12.18
CA ARG A 54 6.03 -20.67 -13.60
C ARG A 54 5.31 -19.56 -14.37
N LEU A 55 4.03 -19.31 -14.08
CA LEU A 55 3.30 -18.21 -14.70
C LEU A 55 3.73 -16.83 -14.17
N PHE A 56 4.15 -16.72 -12.92
CA PHE A 56 4.77 -15.50 -12.40
C PHE A 56 6.13 -15.24 -13.04
N GLU A 57 6.95 -16.27 -13.20
CA GLU A 57 8.23 -16.17 -13.92
C GLU A 57 8.02 -15.80 -15.40
N PHE A 58 6.98 -16.32 -16.05
CA PHE A 58 6.59 -15.91 -17.40
C PHE A 58 6.26 -14.41 -17.45
N ILE A 59 5.40 -13.95 -16.55
CA ILE A 59 4.99 -12.55 -16.41
C ILE A 59 6.21 -11.65 -16.17
N ALA A 60 7.18 -12.09 -15.35
CA ALA A 60 8.43 -11.39 -15.09
C ALA A 60 9.36 -11.29 -16.31
N ALA A 61 9.34 -12.29 -17.19
CA ALA A 61 10.15 -12.30 -18.40
C ALA A 61 9.54 -11.50 -19.57
N LEU A 62 8.24 -11.14 -19.49
CA LEU A 62 7.53 -10.45 -20.58
C LEU A 62 8.14 -9.12 -21.05
N PRO A 63 8.61 -8.23 -20.15
CA PRO A 63 9.25 -6.97 -20.56
C PRO A 63 10.47 -7.19 -21.46
N SER A 64 11.19 -8.29 -21.29
CA SER A 64 12.39 -8.65 -22.04
C SER A 64 12.08 -9.44 -23.33
N ALA A 65 10.82 -9.81 -23.56
CA ALA A 65 10.40 -10.64 -24.70
C ALA A 65 9.91 -9.77 -25.87
N ASP A 66 10.83 -9.40 -26.77
CA ASP A 66 10.49 -8.61 -27.95
C ASP A 66 9.72 -9.41 -29.01
N GLY A 67 8.45 -9.04 -29.20
CA GLY A 67 7.60 -9.56 -30.26
C GLY A 67 6.85 -10.86 -29.91
N ALA A 68 5.71 -11.06 -30.59
CA ALA A 68 4.74 -12.09 -30.24
C ALA A 68 5.31 -13.53 -30.29
N ARG A 69 6.23 -13.83 -31.21
CA ARG A 69 6.83 -15.18 -31.30
C ARG A 69 7.75 -15.51 -30.13
N ARG A 70 8.46 -14.52 -29.57
CA ARG A 70 9.30 -14.70 -28.36
C ARG A 70 8.44 -14.85 -27.12
N VAL A 71 7.37 -14.06 -27.01
CA VAL A 71 6.37 -14.23 -25.93
C VAL A 71 5.79 -15.64 -25.93
N ALA A 72 5.40 -16.17 -27.09
CA ALA A 72 4.90 -17.53 -27.19
C ALA A 72 5.98 -18.59 -26.88
N ALA A 73 7.25 -18.31 -27.17
CA ALA A 73 8.37 -19.17 -26.80
C ALA A 73 8.50 -19.28 -25.28
N GLU A 74 8.47 -18.14 -24.59
CA GLU A 74 8.63 -18.06 -23.15
C GLU A 74 7.43 -18.66 -22.42
N LEU A 75 6.22 -18.42 -22.93
CA LEU A 75 5.01 -19.08 -22.44
C LEU A 75 5.11 -20.60 -22.59
N GLN A 76 5.49 -21.09 -23.78
CA GLN A 76 5.68 -22.52 -24.02
C GLN A 76 6.70 -23.09 -23.04
N ARG A 77 7.87 -22.47 -22.92
CA ARG A 77 8.97 -22.90 -22.06
C ARG A 77 8.45 -23.07 -20.64
N LYS A 78 7.80 -22.05 -20.09
CA LYS A 78 7.26 -22.05 -18.72
C LYS A 78 6.14 -23.07 -18.51
N LEU A 79 5.27 -23.29 -19.49
CA LEU A 79 4.22 -24.31 -19.39
C LEU A 79 4.76 -25.74 -19.47
N THR A 80 5.93 -25.94 -20.11
CA THR A 80 6.58 -27.25 -20.26
C THR A 80 7.72 -27.52 -19.29
N GLU A 81 8.12 -26.52 -18.48
CA GLU A 81 9.21 -26.61 -17.51
C GLU A 81 8.75 -27.44 -16.30
N GLY A 82 9.39 -28.58 -16.01
CA GLY A 82 9.10 -29.46 -14.86
C GLY A 82 8.84 -30.93 -15.24
N ASN A 83 8.76 -31.80 -14.22
CA ASN A 83 8.58 -33.25 -14.40
C ASN A 83 7.13 -33.71 -14.61
N ARG A 84 6.17 -32.79 -14.72
CA ARG A 84 4.76 -33.13 -14.95
C ARG A 84 4.44 -33.15 -16.45
N PRO A 85 3.75 -34.19 -16.95
CA PRO A 85 3.38 -34.26 -18.36
C PRO A 85 2.41 -33.12 -18.70
N VAL A 86 2.60 -32.47 -19.85
CA VAL A 86 1.76 -31.35 -20.32
C VAL A 86 0.27 -31.70 -20.32
N SER A 87 -0.09 -32.97 -20.49
CA SER A 87 -1.46 -33.49 -20.40
C SER A 87 -2.13 -33.35 -19.04
N SER A 88 -1.37 -33.10 -17.96
CA SER A 88 -1.90 -32.79 -16.64
C SER A 88 -2.24 -31.31 -16.47
N LEU A 89 -1.93 -30.47 -17.47
CA LEU A 89 -2.36 -29.07 -17.46
C LEU A 89 -3.87 -29.00 -17.69
N PRO A 90 -4.57 -28.09 -17.03
CA PRO A 90 -5.99 -27.93 -17.25
C PRO A 90 -6.33 -27.53 -18.70
N PRO A 91 -7.55 -27.81 -19.20
CA PRO A 91 -7.90 -27.67 -20.62
C PRO A 91 -7.54 -26.33 -21.29
N PRO A 92 -7.80 -25.15 -20.70
CA PRO A 92 -7.44 -23.88 -21.35
C PRO A 92 -5.91 -23.66 -21.43
N VAL A 93 -5.16 -24.11 -20.43
CA VAL A 93 -3.69 -23.98 -20.39
C VAL A 93 -3.01 -25.04 -21.26
N LEU A 94 -3.57 -26.25 -21.32
CA LEU A 94 -3.16 -27.30 -22.25
C LEU A 94 -3.34 -26.84 -23.71
N LEU A 95 -4.48 -26.24 -24.04
CA LEU A 95 -4.74 -25.71 -25.38
C LEU A 95 -3.75 -24.60 -25.73
N ALA A 96 -3.50 -23.67 -24.81
CA ALA A 96 -2.46 -22.64 -24.98
C ALA A 96 -1.09 -23.28 -25.23
N ALA A 97 -0.67 -24.26 -24.40
CA ALA A 97 0.60 -24.98 -24.52
C ALA A 97 0.72 -25.82 -25.81
N MET A 98 -0.39 -26.28 -26.39
CA MET A 98 -0.38 -26.94 -27.70
C MET A 98 -0.22 -25.93 -28.84
N MET A 99 -0.92 -24.79 -28.75
CA MET A 99 -0.92 -23.77 -29.79
C MET A 99 0.34 -22.88 -29.77
N SER A 100 1.09 -22.82 -28.66
CA SER A 100 2.37 -22.10 -28.57
C SER A 100 3.59 -22.91 -29.02
N ARG A 101 3.44 -24.18 -29.45
CA ARG A 101 4.55 -25.03 -29.91
C ARG A 101 5.34 -24.43 -31.08
N PRO A 102 6.65 -24.72 -31.22
CA PRO A 102 7.48 -24.16 -32.29
C PRO A 102 6.93 -24.39 -33.71
N ALA A 103 6.32 -25.55 -33.96
CA ALA A 103 5.73 -25.91 -35.26
C ALA A 103 4.31 -25.36 -35.50
N SER A 104 3.72 -24.67 -34.52
CA SER A 104 2.34 -24.18 -34.63
C SER A 104 2.27 -22.90 -35.48
N PRO A 105 1.42 -22.85 -36.52
CA PRO A 105 1.19 -21.61 -37.29
C PRO A 105 0.51 -20.53 -36.45
N LEU A 106 -0.17 -20.91 -35.36
CA LEU A 106 -0.87 -20.00 -34.45
C LEU A 106 0.04 -19.38 -33.38
N ARG A 107 1.32 -19.76 -33.33
CA ARG A 107 2.26 -19.33 -32.28
C ARG A 107 2.34 -17.80 -32.14
N GLY A 108 2.37 -17.08 -33.25
CA GLY A 108 2.38 -15.61 -33.23
C GLY A 108 1.09 -15.02 -32.64
N LEU A 109 -0.06 -15.61 -32.98
CA LEU A 109 -1.36 -15.20 -32.45
C LEU A 109 -1.45 -15.45 -30.94
N VAL A 110 -1.01 -16.64 -30.48
CA VAL A 110 -0.99 -17.00 -29.06
C VAL A 110 -0.10 -16.06 -28.26
N GLY A 111 1.09 -15.73 -28.77
CA GLY A 111 1.99 -14.80 -28.10
C GLY A 111 1.46 -13.37 -28.06
N ALA A 112 0.77 -12.92 -29.11
CA ALA A 112 0.11 -11.63 -29.12
C ALA A 112 -1.06 -11.58 -28.12
N ALA A 113 -1.86 -12.66 -28.08
CA ALA A 113 -2.95 -12.82 -27.12
C ALA A 113 -2.44 -12.87 -25.67
N ALA A 114 -1.37 -13.63 -25.40
CA ALA A 114 -0.74 -13.71 -24.08
C ALA A 114 -0.19 -12.36 -23.63
N ARG A 115 0.54 -11.64 -24.50
CA ARG A 115 1.03 -10.29 -24.21
C ARG A 115 -0.12 -9.35 -23.90
N ARG A 116 -1.19 -9.38 -24.72
CA ARG A 116 -2.39 -8.54 -24.51
C ARG A 116 -3.12 -8.89 -23.22
N GLY A 117 -3.26 -10.17 -22.90
CA GLY A 117 -3.86 -10.64 -21.64
C GLY A 117 -3.08 -10.15 -20.42
N SER A 118 -1.75 -10.29 -20.43
CA SER A 118 -0.89 -9.80 -19.34
C SER A 118 -0.92 -8.27 -19.22
N LEU A 119 -0.97 -7.55 -20.34
CA LEU A 119 -1.16 -6.09 -20.36
C LEU A 119 -2.49 -5.69 -19.72
N THR A 120 -3.58 -6.34 -20.10
CA THR A 120 -4.91 -6.09 -19.53
C THR A 120 -4.95 -6.41 -18.04
N MET A 121 -4.26 -7.47 -17.60
CA MET A 121 -4.12 -7.80 -16.19
C MET A 121 -3.32 -6.73 -15.44
N ALA A 122 -2.17 -6.29 -15.95
CA ALA A 122 -1.38 -5.22 -15.34
C ALA A 122 -2.15 -3.90 -15.24
N GLN A 123 -2.94 -3.55 -16.27
CA GLN A 123 -3.82 -2.39 -16.28
C GLN A 123 -4.90 -2.39 -15.18
N GLN A 124 -5.19 -3.54 -14.55
CA GLN A 124 -6.09 -3.58 -13.39
C GLN A 124 -5.43 -3.05 -12.11
N PHE A 125 -4.10 -3.07 -12.04
CA PHE A 125 -3.33 -2.68 -10.87
C PHE A 125 -2.61 -1.34 -11.02
N ILE A 126 -2.61 -0.76 -12.24
CA ILE A 126 -2.05 0.57 -12.51
C ILE A 126 -3.14 1.51 -13.06
N CYS A 127 -3.11 2.77 -12.66
CA CYS A 127 -4.05 3.82 -13.06
C CYS A 127 -3.67 4.50 -14.39
N GLY A 128 -2.71 3.94 -15.11
CA GLY A 128 -2.25 4.44 -16.40
C GLY A 128 -0.74 4.63 -16.46
N ALA A 129 -0.25 4.80 -17.69
CA ALA A 129 1.16 5.08 -17.99
C ALA A 129 1.43 6.57 -18.21
N THR A 130 0.40 7.34 -18.59
CA THR A 130 0.48 8.81 -18.80
C THR A 130 -0.41 9.56 -17.82
N ALA A 131 -0.06 10.81 -17.54
CA ALA A 131 -0.80 11.61 -16.58
C ALA A 131 -2.28 11.83 -16.99
N GLU A 132 -2.61 11.83 -18.28
CA GLU A 132 -4.00 11.85 -18.78
C GLU A 132 -4.77 10.59 -18.35
N GLN A 133 -4.17 9.41 -18.55
CA GLN A 133 -4.77 8.15 -18.13
C GLN A 133 -4.96 8.10 -16.61
N ALA A 134 -4.00 8.63 -15.86
CA ALA A 134 -4.11 8.77 -14.41
C ALA A 134 -5.27 9.69 -14.01
N ILE A 135 -5.41 10.84 -14.68
CA ILE A 135 -6.53 11.79 -14.45
C ILE A 135 -7.88 11.11 -14.72
N ASP A 136 -8.00 10.33 -15.80
CA ASP A 136 -9.26 9.65 -16.13
C ASP A 136 -9.59 8.53 -15.12
N SER A 137 -8.58 7.79 -14.68
CA SER A 137 -8.72 6.82 -13.59
C SER A 137 -9.16 7.48 -12.28
N VAL A 138 -8.56 8.63 -11.93
CA VAL A 138 -8.94 9.43 -10.77
C VAL A 138 -10.38 9.93 -10.88
N ARG A 139 -10.81 10.43 -12.04
CA ARG A 139 -12.20 10.84 -12.28
C ARG A 139 -13.18 9.68 -12.11
N LYS A 140 -12.81 8.47 -12.54
CA LYS A 140 -13.62 7.26 -12.32
C LYS A 140 -13.75 6.95 -10.83
N LEU A 141 -12.65 6.96 -10.08
CA LEU A 141 -12.67 6.72 -8.63
C LEU A 141 -13.54 7.76 -7.89
N ARG A 142 -13.39 9.04 -8.22
CA ARG A 142 -14.19 10.10 -7.58
C ARG A 142 -15.68 9.96 -7.87
N ARG A 143 -16.08 9.62 -9.10
CA ARG A 143 -17.50 9.31 -9.44
C ARG A 143 -18.06 8.13 -8.65
N GLN A 144 -17.20 7.23 -8.20
CA GLN A 144 -17.58 6.10 -7.35
C GLN A 144 -17.57 6.45 -5.85
N GLY A 145 -17.36 7.72 -5.48
CA GLY A 145 -17.30 8.16 -4.09
C GLY A 145 -16.01 7.77 -3.38
N MET A 146 -14.90 7.63 -4.11
CA MET A 146 -13.58 7.28 -3.57
C MET A 146 -12.55 8.38 -3.85
N ALA A 147 -11.74 8.70 -2.85
CA ALA A 147 -10.51 9.49 -3.02
C ALA A 147 -9.38 8.61 -3.58
N PHE A 148 -8.24 9.21 -3.88
CA PHE A 148 -7.07 8.49 -4.39
C PHE A 148 -5.77 8.97 -3.74
N THR A 149 -4.71 8.19 -3.87
CA THR A 149 -3.32 8.62 -3.71
C THR A 149 -2.52 7.99 -4.84
N LEU A 150 -1.84 8.79 -5.67
CA LEU A 150 -1.04 8.26 -6.79
C LEU A 150 0.37 7.90 -6.32
N ASP A 151 0.81 6.68 -6.61
CA ASP A 151 2.18 6.20 -6.38
C ASP A 151 2.92 6.14 -7.72
N VAL A 152 3.98 6.93 -7.89
CA VAL A 152 4.78 6.90 -9.12
C VAL A 152 5.70 5.69 -9.05
N LEU A 153 5.45 4.70 -9.91
CA LEU A 153 6.25 3.50 -9.99
C LEU A 153 7.65 3.81 -10.55
N GLY A 154 8.67 3.36 -9.84
CA GLY A 154 10.08 3.62 -10.16
C GLY A 154 10.96 3.35 -8.95
N GLU A 155 11.04 2.08 -8.53
CA GLU A 155 11.74 1.68 -7.32
C GLU A 155 13.17 1.24 -7.58
N ALA A 156 14.01 1.26 -6.53
CA ALA A 156 15.42 0.87 -6.57
C ALA A 156 16.21 1.64 -7.64
N VAL A 157 16.11 2.97 -7.56
CA VAL A 157 16.80 3.85 -8.48
C VAL A 157 18.28 3.88 -8.13
N HIS A 158 19.11 3.32 -9.02
CA HIS A 158 20.57 3.28 -8.86
C HIS A 158 21.30 4.34 -9.70
N ASP A 159 20.55 5.19 -10.41
CA ASP A 159 21.06 6.26 -11.28
C ASP A 159 20.42 7.59 -10.88
N ASP A 160 21.26 8.58 -10.59
CA ASP A 160 20.80 9.90 -10.18
C ASP A 160 20.00 10.63 -11.27
N ALA A 161 20.28 10.37 -12.55
CA ALA A 161 19.51 10.93 -13.67
C ALA A 161 18.07 10.38 -13.69
N VAL A 162 17.90 9.10 -13.35
CA VAL A 162 16.58 8.48 -13.19
C VAL A 162 15.86 9.06 -11.98
N ALA A 163 16.56 9.24 -10.86
CA ALA A 163 16.00 9.83 -9.64
C ALA A 163 15.49 11.26 -9.89
N LEU A 164 16.28 12.06 -10.63
CA LEU A 164 15.89 13.41 -11.05
C LEU A 164 14.68 13.40 -11.98
N THR A 165 14.60 12.41 -12.89
CA THR A 165 13.45 12.26 -13.79
C THR A 165 12.18 11.94 -13.01
N LEU A 166 12.25 11.06 -12.01
CA LEU A 166 11.12 10.74 -11.15
C LEU A 166 10.70 11.94 -10.28
N GLN A 167 11.64 12.69 -9.73
CA GLN A 167 11.36 13.94 -9.01
C GLN A 167 10.56 14.93 -9.89
N LYS A 168 11.02 15.16 -11.13
CA LYS A 168 10.32 16.01 -12.09
C LYS A 168 8.91 15.48 -12.41
N ARG A 169 8.76 14.16 -12.50
CA ARG A 169 7.47 13.51 -12.75
C ARG A 169 6.48 13.70 -11.60
N TYR A 170 6.93 13.67 -10.34
CA TYR A 170 6.08 14.04 -9.19
C TYR A 170 5.58 15.48 -9.30
N ILE A 171 6.48 16.43 -9.59
CA ILE A 171 6.16 17.85 -9.74
C ILE A 171 5.16 18.08 -10.88
N GLU A 172 5.38 17.45 -12.04
CA GLU A 172 4.47 17.53 -13.19
C GLU A 172 3.08 16.98 -12.84
N LEU A 173 2.99 15.83 -12.18
CA LEU A 173 1.72 15.25 -11.77
C LEU A 173 0.96 16.17 -10.82
N ILE A 174 1.65 16.74 -9.81
CA ILE A 174 1.06 17.72 -8.89
C ILE A 174 0.45 18.88 -9.68
N ASP A 175 1.20 19.45 -10.63
CA ASP A 175 0.72 20.57 -11.43
C ASP A 175 -0.50 20.23 -12.28
N ARG A 176 -0.43 19.11 -12.99
CA ARG A 176 -1.49 18.69 -13.91
C ARG A 176 -2.76 18.33 -13.15
N LEU A 177 -2.64 17.55 -12.08
CA LEU A 177 -3.78 17.17 -11.25
C LEU A 177 -4.40 18.38 -10.57
N SER A 178 -3.59 19.28 -10.02
CA SER A 178 -4.11 20.47 -9.32
C SER A 178 -4.77 21.46 -10.27
N THR A 179 -4.39 21.46 -11.56
CA THR A 179 -5.07 22.25 -12.60
C THR A 179 -6.46 21.69 -12.91
N VAL A 180 -6.63 20.36 -12.93
CA VAL A 180 -7.93 19.74 -13.27
C VAL A 180 -8.81 19.46 -12.04
N ALA A 181 -8.25 19.40 -10.84
CA ALA A 181 -8.98 19.06 -9.61
C ALA A 181 -10.17 19.98 -9.28
N PRO A 182 -10.14 21.29 -9.58
CA PRO A 182 -11.30 22.16 -9.43
C PRO A 182 -12.49 21.77 -10.31
N THR A 183 -12.25 21.12 -11.46
CA THR A 183 -13.30 20.65 -12.38
C THR A 183 -14.01 19.39 -11.91
N TRP A 184 -13.46 18.70 -10.90
CA TRP A 184 -14.09 17.51 -10.35
C TRP A 184 -15.31 17.88 -9.52
N GLN A 185 -16.35 17.05 -9.61
CA GLN A 185 -17.51 17.15 -8.74
C GLN A 185 -17.06 17.14 -7.27
N GLY A 186 -17.55 18.11 -6.50
CA GLY A 186 -17.34 18.16 -5.07
C GLY A 186 -18.09 17.05 -4.36
N ASP A 187 -17.45 16.40 -3.40
CA ASP A 187 -18.09 15.42 -2.50
C ASP A 187 -17.65 15.72 -1.07
N ALA A 188 -18.60 16.13 -0.23
CA ALA A 188 -18.32 16.49 1.16
C ALA A 188 -17.73 15.32 1.98
N ARG A 189 -17.96 14.06 1.57
CA ARG A 189 -17.36 12.89 2.21
C ARG A 189 -15.87 12.75 1.91
N LEU A 190 -15.44 13.23 0.75
CA LEU A 190 -14.06 13.10 0.26
C LEU A 190 -13.23 14.35 0.52
N ASP A 191 -13.86 15.52 0.38
CA ASP A 191 -13.17 16.81 0.34
C ASP A 191 -13.24 17.55 1.69
N HIS A 192 -13.92 16.99 2.71
CA HIS A 192 -14.00 17.56 4.05
C HIS A 192 -13.82 16.51 5.17
N ALA A 193 -13.23 16.97 6.26
CA ALA A 193 -13.09 16.27 7.54
C ALA A 193 -13.54 17.20 8.68
N PRO A 194 -13.75 16.67 9.90
CA PRO A 194 -14.07 17.48 11.08
C PRO A 194 -13.05 18.59 11.37
N PHE A 195 -11.81 18.41 10.92
CA PHE A 195 -10.70 19.37 11.08
C PHE A 195 -10.46 20.26 9.84
N GLY A 196 -11.37 20.29 8.87
CA GLY A 196 -11.34 21.23 7.74
C GLY A 196 -11.44 20.60 6.35
N ALA A 197 -11.19 21.42 5.33
CA ALA A 197 -11.14 20.97 3.94
C ALA A 197 -9.92 20.06 3.71
N LEU A 198 -10.07 19.07 2.85
CA LEU A 198 -9.03 18.12 2.48
C LEU A 198 -8.52 18.39 1.05
N PRO A 199 -7.22 18.21 0.79
CA PRO A 199 -6.69 18.21 -0.56
C PRO A 199 -7.36 17.18 -1.47
N ARG A 200 -7.83 17.64 -2.64
CA ARG A 200 -8.37 16.74 -3.67
C ARG A 200 -7.29 15.93 -4.37
N VAL A 201 -6.07 16.47 -4.43
CA VAL A 201 -4.89 15.84 -5.04
C VAL A 201 -4.04 15.23 -3.93
N ASN A 202 -3.63 13.98 -4.09
CA ASN A 202 -2.81 13.28 -3.11
C ASN A 202 -1.85 12.34 -3.84
N LEU A 203 -0.58 12.37 -3.44
CA LEU A 203 0.47 11.50 -3.98
C LEU A 203 1.18 10.77 -2.84
N SER A 204 1.61 9.55 -3.11
CA SER A 204 2.51 8.76 -2.28
C SER A 204 3.90 8.76 -2.89
N ILE A 205 4.92 8.97 -2.08
CA ILE A 205 6.32 9.03 -2.52
C ILE A 205 7.17 8.06 -1.71
N LYS A 206 8.01 7.29 -2.43
CA LYS A 206 9.09 6.49 -1.85
C LYS A 206 10.38 7.28 -1.92
N LEU A 207 11.10 7.41 -0.80
CA LEU A 207 12.32 8.23 -0.77
C LEU A 207 13.44 7.61 -1.62
N THR A 208 13.49 6.27 -1.70
CA THR A 208 14.45 5.57 -2.57
C THR A 208 14.20 5.77 -4.07
N ALA A 209 13.04 6.32 -4.45
CA ALA A 209 12.72 6.63 -5.85
C ALA A 209 13.29 7.98 -6.29
N ILE A 210 13.62 8.88 -5.35
CA ILE A 210 14.07 10.25 -5.66
C ILE A 210 15.53 10.51 -5.29
N VAL A 211 16.21 9.54 -4.68
CA VAL A 211 17.65 9.56 -4.41
C VAL A 211 18.26 8.23 -4.79
N ASN A 212 19.44 8.30 -5.40
CA ASN A 212 20.26 7.12 -5.64
C ASN A 212 20.84 6.58 -4.32
N ALA A 213 20.64 5.29 -4.06
CA ALA A 213 21.33 4.56 -2.99
C ALA A 213 21.21 5.21 -1.60
N MET A 214 19.96 5.43 -1.17
CA MET A 214 19.65 5.87 0.19
C MET A 214 20.23 4.87 1.21
N ASP A 215 21.32 5.26 1.88
CA ASP A 215 22.05 4.42 2.82
C ASP A 215 22.20 5.15 4.18
N PRO A 216 21.63 4.62 5.27
CA PRO A 216 21.76 5.20 6.61
C PRO A 216 23.22 5.33 7.09
N SER A 217 24.15 4.55 6.53
CA SER A 217 25.58 4.62 6.86
C SER A 217 26.21 5.96 6.45
N GLN A 218 25.60 6.67 5.49
CA GLN A 218 26.04 7.99 5.05
C GLN A 218 25.72 9.09 6.06
N GLY A 219 24.87 8.83 7.06
CA GLY A 219 24.52 9.79 8.10
C GLY A 219 23.96 11.10 7.53
N GLU A 220 24.53 12.22 7.97
CA GLU A 220 24.05 13.57 7.67
C GLU A 220 24.08 13.91 6.16
N PRO A 221 25.18 13.69 5.40
CA PRO A 221 25.16 13.85 3.94
C PRO A 221 24.06 13.08 3.22
N GLY A 222 23.78 11.85 3.66
CA GLY A 222 22.71 11.04 3.06
C GLY A 222 21.33 11.64 3.33
N ILE A 223 21.10 12.17 4.53
CA ILE A 223 19.84 12.83 4.90
C ILE A 223 19.65 14.10 4.06
N GLU A 224 20.66 14.97 3.96
CA GLU A 224 20.54 16.20 3.18
C GLU A 224 20.33 15.92 1.68
N ALA A 225 20.95 14.89 1.12
CA ALA A 225 20.69 14.48 -0.27
C ALA A 225 19.21 14.13 -0.50
N VAL A 226 18.56 13.47 0.46
CA VAL A 226 17.11 13.18 0.41
C VAL A 226 16.28 14.44 0.59
N LEU A 227 16.64 15.31 1.53
CA LEU A 227 15.93 16.57 1.75
C LEU A 227 15.99 17.48 0.53
N ASP A 228 17.14 17.60 -0.13
CA ASP A 228 17.31 18.40 -1.36
C ASP A 228 16.41 17.92 -2.50
N ARG A 229 16.18 16.61 -2.59
CA ARG A 229 15.27 16.04 -3.59
C ARG A 229 13.80 16.13 -3.18
N LEU A 230 13.51 16.09 -1.88
CA LEU A 230 12.15 16.12 -1.35
C LEU A 230 11.56 17.53 -1.28
N ARG A 231 12.33 18.54 -0.87
CA ARG A 231 11.88 19.94 -0.68
C ARG A 231 11.14 20.51 -1.91
N PRO A 232 11.64 20.37 -3.17
CA PRO A 232 10.94 20.88 -4.34
C PRO A 232 9.57 20.25 -4.56
N ILE A 233 9.42 18.95 -4.26
CA ILE A 233 8.15 18.23 -4.38
C ILE A 233 7.16 18.75 -3.33
N LEU A 234 7.58 18.83 -2.06
CA LEU A 234 6.73 19.29 -0.97
C LEU A 234 6.31 20.75 -1.15
N ARG A 235 7.24 21.62 -1.55
CA ARG A 235 6.94 23.03 -1.86
C ARG A 235 5.89 23.14 -2.95
N ARG A 236 6.05 22.36 -4.03
CA ARG A 236 5.06 22.37 -5.11
C ARG A 236 3.70 21.85 -4.66
N ALA A 237 3.67 20.80 -3.84
CA ALA A 237 2.43 20.27 -3.30
C ALA A 237 1.71 21.28 -2.40
N ARG A 238 2.42 21.92 -1.46
CA ARG A 238 1.90 22.99 -0.61
C ARG A 238 1.31 24.12 -1.44
N ASP A 239 2.07 24.66 -2.40
CA ASP A 239 1.65 25.80 -3.21
C ASP A 239 0.43 25.50 -4.09
N ARG A 240 0.20 24.22 -4.42
CA ARG A 240 -0.92 23.75 -5.23
C ARG A 240 -2.08 23.16 -4.41
N GLY A 241 -1.99 23.14 -3.08
CA GLY A 241 -3.01 22.52 -2.22
C GLY A 241 -3.15 21.01 -2.45
N ALA A 242 -2.04 20.32 -2.74
CA ALA A 242 -1.95 18.88 -2.86
C ALA A 242 -1.39 18.25 -1.58
N PHE A 243 -1.74 17.00 -1.32
CA PHE A 243 -1.22 16.20 -0.21
C PHE A 243 -0.04 15.34 -0.65
N VAL A 244 0.96 15.17 0.21
CA VAL A 244 2.07 14.22 0.00
C VAL A 244 2.18 13.24 1.17
N ASN A 245 2.12 11.94 0.87
CA ASN A 245 2.38 10.87 1.84
C ASN A 245 3.77 10.28 1.58
N ILE A 246 4.66 10.29 2.56
CA ILE A 246 5.94 9.57 2.49
C ILE A 246 5.68 8.10 2.85
N ASP A 247 5.98 7.20 1.93
CA ASP A 247 5.86 5.77 2.13
C ASP A 247 7.11 5.23 2.86
N THR A 248 6.89 4.34 3.82
CA THR A 248 7.95 3.63 4.54
C THR A 248 8.22 2.31 3.85
N GLU A 249 9.50 2.06 3.58
CA GLU A 249 9.98 0.96 2.76
C GLU A 249 10.54 -0.18 3.64
N HIS A 250 11.71 -0.72 3.31
CA HIS A 250 12.37 -1.77 4.07
C HIS A 250 12.98 -1.22 5.37
N TYR A 251 13.13 -2.08 6.39
CA TYR A 251 13.47 -1.70 7.76
C TYR A 251 14.82 -0.97 7.86
N ALA A 252 15.78 -1.31 7.00
CA ALA A 252 17.10 -0.69 7.03
C ALA A 252 17.07 0.83 6.90
N ILE A 253 16.13 1.40 6.13
CA ILE A 253 16.02 2.85 5.88
C ILE A 253 14.87 3.52 6.66
N LYS A 254 14.12 2.79 7.49
CA LYS A 254 12.96 3.31 8.24
C LYS A 254 13.34 4.52 9.09
N ASP A 255 14.39 4.40 9.90
CA ASP A 255 14.76 5.44 10.85
C ASP A 255 15.23 6.72 10.13
N MET A 256 15.97 6.55 9.03
CA MET A 256 16.36 7.65 8.15
C MET A 256 15.14 8.33 7.50
N THR A 257 14.14 7.55 7.08
CA THR A 257 12.87 8.05 6.54
C THR A 257 12.13 8.92 7.57
N PHE A 258 12.05 8.47 8.82
CA PHE A 258 11.39 9.24 9.90
C PHE A 258 12.19 10.47 10.30
N GLU A 259 13.52 10.43 10.23
CA GLU A 259 14.37 11.60 10.45
C GLU A 259 14.16 12.65 9.35
N VAL A 260 14.22 12.25 8.07
CA VAL A 260 13.92 13.13 6.92
C VAL A 260 12.54 13.78 7.07
N PHE A 261 11.51 12.99 7.39
CA PHE A 261 10.15 13.48 7.62
C PHE A 261 10.08 14.54 8.73
N ARG A 262 10.73 14.28 9.87
CA ARG A 262 10.75 15.21 11.01
C ARG A 262 11.49 16.51 10.68
N ARG A 263 12.65 16.41 10.05
CA ARG A 263 13.47 17.59 9.68
C ARG A 263 12.75 18.48 8.69
N VAL A 264 12.27 17.91 7.57
CA VAL A 264 11.62 18.72 6.53
C VAL A 264 10.37 19.42 7.08
N LEU A 265 9.58 18.76 7.92
CA LEU A 265 8.37 19.36 8.48
C LEU A 265 8.62 20.31 9.66
N THR A 266 9.87 20.47 10.11
CA THR A 266 10.27 21.50 11.09
C THR A 266 10.78 22.77 10.40
N GLU A 267 11.16 22.68 9.12
CA GLU A 267 11.61 23.85 8.35
C GLU A 267 10.50 24.93 8.31
N PRO A 268 10.85 26.23 8.40
CA PRO A 268 9.86 27.32 8.48
C PRO A 268 8.83 27.30 7.36
N GLU A 269 9.20 26.83 6.16
CA GLU A 269 8.31 26.80 5.01
C GLU A 269 7.25 25.67 5.07
N PHE A 270 7.47 24.63 5.89
CA PHE A 270 6.59 23.46 6.01
C PHE A 270 5.99 23.29 7.41
N ARG A 271 6.47 24.03 8.42
CA ARG A 271 6.07 23.86 9.83
C ARG A 271 4.56 23.92 10.05
N ASP A 272 3.86 24.81 9.34
CA ASP A 272 2.42 25.02 9.52
C ASP A 272 1.57 24.29 8.46
N TRP A 273 2.20 23.51 7.58
CA TRP A 273 1.52 22.81 6.49
C TRP A 273 1.01 21.43 6.95
N PRO A 274 -0.31 21.17 7.00
CA PRO A 274 -0.85 19.98 7.65
C PRO A 274 -1.11 18.81 6.66
N ASP A 275 -0.81 19.00 5.38
CA ASP A 275 -1.14 18.04 4.30
C ASP A 275 0.06 17.19 3.88
N CYS A 276 0.82 16.76 4.88
CA CYS A 276 1.89 15.79 4.74
C CYS A 276 1.68 14.62 5.70
N GLY A 277 2.00 13.41 5.24
CA GLY A 277 1.83 12.18 6.01
C GLY A 277 3.00 11.23 5.91
N ILE A 278 3.02 10.25 6.81
CA ILE A 278 4.04 9.20 6.90
C ILE A 278 3.37 7.84 7.11
N VAL A 279 4.00 6.77 6.64
CA VAL A 279 3.54 5.39 6.89
C VAL A 279 4.12 4.84 8.19
N VAL A 280 3.30 4.10 8.94
CA VAL A 280 3.75 3.25 10.06
C VAL A 280 3.38 1.81 9.76
N GLN A 281 4.33 0.88 9.92
CA GLN A 281 4.19 -0.52 9.56
C GLN A 281 3.96 -1.38 10.83
N ALA A 282 2.73 -1.79 11.09
CA ALA A 282 2.34 -2.49 12.31
C ALA A 282 3.00 -3.87 12.50
N TYR A 283 3.53 -4.49 11.45
CA TYR A 283 4.26 -5.74 11.55
C TYR A 283 5.63 -5.61 12.23
N LEU A 284 6.14 -4.39 12.43
CA LEU A 284 7.42 -4.13 13.08
C LEU A 284 7.25 -4.14 14.59
N ARG A 285 8.25 -4.70 15.26
CA ARG A 285 8.29 -4.80 16.73
C ARG A 285 8.40 -3.42 17.39
N ASP A 286 8.99 -2.44 16.72
CA ASP A 286 9.17 -1.08 17.22
C ASP A 286 8.09 -0.09 16.74
N ALA A 287 7.08 -0.52 15.99
CA ALA A 287 6.05 0.35 15.42
C ALA A 287 5.28 1.18 16.47
N ARG A 288 5.00 0.61 17.65
CA ARG A 288 4.36 1.34 18.76
C ARG A 288 5.23 2.49 19.26
N ARG A 289 6.54 2.24 19.44
CA ARG A 289 7.52 3.26 19.85
C ARG A 289 7.63 4.35 18.78
N ASP A 290 7.68 3.97 17.52
CA ASP A 290 7.77 4.90 16.40
C ASP A 290 6.54 5.82 16.33
N LEU A 291 5.33 5.26 16.49
CA LEU A 291 4.11 6.06 16.56
C LEU A 291 4.19 7.09 17.69
N MET A 292 4.60 6.69 18.90
CA MET A 292 4.70 7.63 20.02
C MET A 292 5.74 8.72 19.78
N SER A 293 6.86 8.39 19.14
CA SER A 293 7.86 9.38 18.70
C SER A 293 7.27 10.39 17.70
N LEU A 294 6.40 9.93 16.78
CA LEU A 294 5.68 10.79 15.84
C LEU A 294 4.60 11.66 16.52
N VAL A 295 3.91 11.14 17.53
CA VAL A 295 2.96 11.90 18.38
C VAL A 295 3.69 13.03 19.10
N ASP A 296 4.81 12.71 19.76
CA ASP A 296 5.63 13.69 20.46
C ASP A 296 6.19 14.76 19.52
N PHE A 297 6.61 14.35 18.32
CA PHE A 297 7.03 15.25 17.26
C PHE A 297 5.90 16.19 16.83
N ALA A 298 4.70 15.66 16.53
CA ALA A 298 3.56 16.47 16.11
C ALA A 298 3.16 17.49 17.17
N ARG A 299 3.19 17.10 18.45
CA ARG A 299 2.97 18.01 19.59
C ARG A 299 3.98 19.15 19.65
N ARG A 300 5.28 18.84 19.51
CA ARG A 300 6.34 19.88 19.49
C ARG A 300 6.24 20.79 18.27
N ARG A 301 5.89 20.23 17.11
CA ARG A 301 5.73 20.97 15.86
C ARG A 301 4.58 21.98 15.96
N GLY A 302 3.50 21.61 16.65
CA GLY A 302 2.28 22.41 16.81
C GLY A 302 1.27 22.25 15.68
N THR A 303 1.59 21.42 14.68
CA THR A 303 0.76 21.18 13.50
C THR A 303 0.57 19.68 13.34
N PRO A 304 -0.69 19.18 13.23
CA PRO A 304 -0.98 17.76 13.08
C PRO A 304 -0.29 17.13 11.87
N ILE A 305 -0.03 15.83 11.96
CA ILE A 305 0.48 15.02 10.86
C ILE A 305 -0.51 13.90 10.53
N TRP A 306 -0.49 13.44 9.28
CA TRP A 306 -1.19 12.22 8.92
C TRP A 306 -0.31 11.00 9.15
N VAL A 307 -0.89 9.94 9.71
CA VAL A 307 -0.23 8.64 9.82
C VAL A 307 -1.07 7.63 9.08
N ARG A 308 -0.47 7.02 8.05
CA ARG A 308 -1.04 5.87 7.34
C ARG A 308 -0.54 4.59 8.01
N LEU A 309 -1.42 3.92 8.74
CA LEU A 309 -1.13 2.62 9.33
C LEU A 309 -1.34 1.50 8.31
N VAL A 310 -0.29 0.76 8.02
CA VAL A 310 -0.31 -0.48 7.22
C VAL A 310 0.16 -1.65 8.10
N LYS A 311 -0.03 -2.89 7.64
CA LYS A 311 0.67 -4.03 8.27
C LYS A 311 2.15 -4.01 7.90
N GLY A 312 2.46 -4.11 6.61
CA GLY A 312 3.82 -4.08 6.08
C GLY A 312 3.88 -4.84 4.74
N ALA A 313 4.91 -4.58 3.94
CA ALA A 313 5.07 -5.17 2.60
C ALA A 313 6.35 -6.00 2.43
N TYR A 314 7.33 -5.87 3.33
CA TYR A 314 8.68 -6.43 3.14
C TYR A 314 8.95 -7.65 4.04
N TRP A 315 7.92 -8.38 4.48
CA TRP A 315 8.06 -9.41 5.52
C TRP A 315 9.03 -10.54 5.11
N ASP A 316 8.93 -11.03 3.87
CA ASP A 316 9.80 -12.09 3.38
C ASP A 316 11.27 -11.65 3.29
N SER A 317 11.52 -10.42 2.81
CA SER A 317 12.88 -9.89 2.76
C SER A 317 13.45 -9.63 4.15
N GLU A 318 12.68 -9.04 5.07
CA GLU A 318 13.15 -8.77 6.44
C GLU A 318 13.46 -10.06 7.21
N THR A 319 12.64 -11.10 7.03
CA THR A 319 12.88 -12.40 7.67
C THR A 319 14.04 -13.14 7.03
N ALA A 320 14.19 -13.10 5.70
CA ALA A 320 15.32 -13.70 5.00
C ALA A 320 16.64 -13.01 5.40
N ASP A 321 16.66 -11.69 5.44
CA ASP A 321 17.83 -10.88 5.81
C ASP A 321 18.28 -11.15 7.25
N ALA A 322 17.33 -11.19 8.19
CA ALA A 322 17.62 -11.51 9.59
C ALA A 322 18.17 -12.94 9.74
N ARG A 323 17.56 -13.93 9.06
CA ARG A 323 18.07 -15.31 9.04
C ARG A 323 19.49 -15.40 8.50
N ARG A 324 19.82 -14.67 7.43
CA ARG A 324 21.19 -14.65 6.87
C ARG A 324 22.22 -14.09 7.86
N ARG A 325 21.82 -13.11 8.68
CA ARG A 325 22.69 -12.51 9.70
C ARG A 325 22.73 -13.31 11.02
N GLY A 326 21.87 -14.31 11.20
CA GLY A 326 21.67 -14.97 12.49
C GLY A 326 20.95 -14.09 13.51
N ASP A 327 20.31 -13.02 13.06
CA ASP A 327 19.60 -12.06 13.89
C ASP A 327 18.13 -12.43 14.05
N ARG A 328 17.52 -11.86 15.09
CA ARG A 328 16.06 -11.82 15.20
C ARG A 328 15.46 -10.90 14.13
N PRO A 329 14.39 -11.30 13.42
CA PRO A 329 13.73 -10.42 12.46
C PRO A 329 13.09 -9.21 13.16
N PRO A 330 13.16 -8.02 12.57
CA PRO A 330 12.52 -6.81 13.11
C PRO A 330 11.00 -6.87 13.05
N VAL A 331 10.46 -7.82 12.28
CA VAL A 331 9.03 -8.08 12.12
C VAL A 331 8.53 -9.19 13.07
N PHE A 332 7.22 -9.18 13.35
CA PHE A 332 6.53 -10.31 13.95
C PHE A 332 6.49 -11.48 12.97
N VAL A 333 6.87 -12.68 13.43
CA VAL A 333 6.90 -13.89 12.59
C VAL A 333 5.49 -14.48 12.42
N GLN A 334 4.66 -14.39 13.46
CA GLN A 334 3.27 -14.85 13.39
C GLN A 334 2.36 -13.73 12.88
N LYS A 335 1.58 -14.00 11.82
CA LYS A 335 0.65 -13.03 11.23
C LYS A 335 -0.33 -12.45 12.26
N ARG A 336 -0.83 -13.27 13.18
CA ARG A 336 -1.74 -12.82 14.25
C ARG A 336 -1.15 -11.68 15.09
N LEU A 337 0.16 -11.69 15.36
CA LEU A 337 0.82 -10.64 16.14
C LEU A 337 0.92 -9.33 15.36
N SER A 338 1.05 -9.39 14.03
CA SER A 338 0.95 -8.19 13.18
C SER A 338 -0.47 -7.60 13.20
N ASP A 339 -1.50 -8.45 13.26
CA ASP A 339 -2.88 -8.02 13.39
C ASP A 339 -3.16 -7.41 14.77
N THR A 340 -2.69 -8.06 15.84
CA THR A 340 -2.76 -7.53 17.21
C THR A 340 -2.05 -6.19 17.33
N SER A 341 -0.86 -6.05 16.74
CA SER A 341 -0.13 -4.79 16.67
C SER A 341 -0.91 -3.72 15.89
N PHE A 342 -1.54 -4.08 14.76
CA PHE A 342 -2.38 -3.17 14.00
C PHE A 342 -3.58 -2.66 14.83
N GLU A 343 -4.28 -3.54 15.55
CA GLU A 343 -5.40 -3.15 16.44
C GLU A 343 -4.92 -2.29 17.63
N ALA A 344 -3.76 -2.62 18.22
CA ALA A 344 -3.18 -1.83 19.31
C ALA A 344 -2.78 -0.41 18.85
N ILE A 345 -2.08 -0.29 17.72
CA ILE A 345 -1.66 1.00 17.15
C ILE A 345 -2.88 1.80 16.66
N THR A 346 -3.93 1.13 16.20
CA THR A 346 -5.23 1.78 15.89
C THR A 346 -5.78 2.50 17.12
N GLY A 347 -5.81 1.83 18.28
CA GLY A 347 -6.21 2.47 19.54
C GLY A 347 -5.34 3.67 19.88
N MET A 348 -4.02 3.51 19.86
CA MET A 348 -3.06 4.59 20.15
C MET A 348 -3.23 5.81 19.22
N MET A 349 -3.45 5.60 17.92
CA MET A 349 -3.68 6.71 16.98
C MET A 349 -4.97 7.46 17.29
N LEU A 350 -6.03 6.76 17.71
CA LEU A 350 -7.30 7.38 18.05
C LEU A 350 -7.24 8.14 19.38
N ASP A 351 -6.45 7.68 20.34
CA ASP A 351 -6.20 8.40 21.60
C ASP A 351 -5.43 9.72 21.38
N HIS A 352 -4.81 9.89 20.21
CA HIS A 352 -4.03 11.07 19.83
C HIS A 352 -4.57 11.79 18.58
N VAL A 353 -5.88 11.74 18.32
CA VAL A 353 -6.51 12.43 17.18
C VAL A 353 -6.39 13.96 17.20
N ASP A 354 -5.98 14.55 18.32
CA ASP A 354 -5.66 15.98 18.46
C ASP A 354 -4.44 16.38 17.61
N VAL A 355 -3.49 15.46 17.41
CA VAL A 355 -2.24 15.72 16.70
C VAL A 355 -1.93 14.72 15.58
N ILE A 356 -2.60 13.56 15.58
CA ILE A 356 -2.51 12.55 14.52
C ILE A 356 -3.81 12.53 13.74
N ARG A 357 -3.72 12.56 12.41
CA ARG A 357 -4.83 12.31 11.50
C ARG A 357 -4.75 10.86 11.01
N PRO A 358 -5.64 9.97 11.49
CA PRO A 358 -5.49 8.54 11.27
C PRO A 358 -5.99 8.09 9.90
N ALA A 359 -5.15 7.36 9.18
CA ALA A 359 -5.52 6.65 7.96
C ALA A 359 -5.21 5.15 8.10
N PHE A 360 -6.23 4.29 8.05
CA PHE A 360 -6.11 2.85 8.21
C PHE A 360 -6.11 2.16 6.84
N ALA A 361 -4.95 1.67 6.42
CA ALA A 361 -4.74 1.04 5.13
C ALA A 361 -4.75 -0.49 5.25
N SER A 362 -5.90 -1.12 4.94
CA SER A 362 -6.09 -2.57 5.08
C SER A 362 -7.21 -3.06 4.16
N HIS A 363 -7.11 -4.32 3.74
CA HIS A 363 -8.23 -5.06 3.13
C HIS A 363 -8.84 -6.09 4.10
N ASN A 364 -8.31 -6.16 5.33
CA ASN A 364 -8.81 -7.08 6.33
C ASN A 364 -10.05 -6.48 7.01
N VAL A 365 -11.21 -7.12 6.82
CA VAL A 365 -12.51 -6.66 7.34
C VAL A 365 -12.50 -6.51 8.85
N ARG A 366 -11.89 -7.46 9.57
CA ARG A 366 -11.74 -7.40 11.04
C ARG A 366 -10.97 -6.14 11.47
N SER A 367 -9.83 -5.84 10.84
CA SER A 367 -9.04 -4.64 11.18
C SER A 367 -9.81 -3.33 10.89
N ILE A 368 -10.57 -3.28 9.80
CA ILE A 368 -11.41 -2.11 9.45
C ILE A 368 -12.54 -1.95 10.46
N ALA A 369 -13.25 -3.05 10.75
CA ALA A 369 -14.34 -3.06 11.70
C ALA A 369 -13.88 -2.66 13.11
N HIS A 370 -12.68 -3.06 13.51
CA HIS A 370 -12.09 -2.66 14.79
C HIS A 370 -11.85 -1.15 14.88
N ALA A 371 -11.29 -0.55 13.83
CA ALA A 371 -11.12 0.90 13.76
C ALA A 371 -12.46 1.65 13.81
N MET A 372 -13.47 1.16 13.07
CA MET A 372 -14.82 1.73 13.11
C MET A 372 -15.49 1.56 14.49
N ALA A 373 -15.30 0.42 15.15
CA ALA A 373 -15.82 0.17 16.49
C ALA A 373 -15.20 1.14 17.50
N ARG A 374 -13.87 1.35 17.45
CA ARG A 374 -13.20 2.32 18.31
C ARG A 374 -13.60 3.76 18.03
N GLU A 375 -13.69 4.18 16.76
CA GLU A 375 -14.15 5.53 16.38
C GLU A 375 -15.55 5.80 16.96
N ARG A 376 -16.48 4.84 16.82
CA ARG A 376 -17.84 4.95 17.38
C ARG A 376 -17.85 4.96 18.91
N ALA A 377 -17.07 4.09 19.53
CA ALA A 377 -16.98 4.00 20.98
C ALA A 377 -16.48 5.31 21.60
N MET A 378 -15.48 5.94 20.96
CA MET A 378 -14.93 7.22 21.40
C MET A 378 -15.79 8.43 21.00
N GLU A 379 -16.97 8.21 20.41
CA GLU A 379 -17.91 9.25 19.95
C GLU A 379 -17.25 10.29 19.03
N LEU A 380 -16.25 9.87 18.25
CA LEU A 380 -15.54 10.78 17.35
C LEU A 380 -16.47 11.22 16.21
N PRO A 381 -16.36 12.49 15.76
CA PRO A 381 -17.15 12.96 14.63
C PRO A 381 -16.95 12.05 13.40
N PRO A 382 -18.00 11.78 12.60
CA PRO A 382 -17.89 10.90 11.45
C PRO A 382 -16.78 11.34 10.49
N ARG A 383 -16.01 10.36 9.98
CA ARG A 383 -14.88 10.58 9.08
C ARG A 383 -13.73 11.35 9.74
N THR A 384 -13.57 11.19 11.06
CA THR A 384 -12.32 11.54 11.74
C THR A 384 -11.21 10.63 11.21
N VAL A 385 -11.53 9.36 10.98
CA VAL A 385 -10.64 8.38 10.35
C VAL A 385 -10.83 8.32 8.83
N GLU A 386 -9.77 7.95 8.12
CA GLU A 386 -9.83 7.58 6.70
C GLU A 386 -9.46 6.11 6.52
N PHE A 387 -10.17 5.39 5.64
CA PHE A 387 -9.79 4.04 5.23
C PHE A 387 -9.08 4.06 3.90
N GLN A 388 -8.12 3.15 3.70
CA GLN A 388 -7.36 3.08 2.45
C GLN A 388 -7.20 1.65 1.95
N MET A 389 -7.28 1.49 0.62
CA MET A 389 -7.19 0.18 -0.05
C MET A 389 -6.43 0.31 -1.37
N LEU A 390 -5.88 -0.80 -1.88
CA LEU A 390 -5.14 -0.82 -3.14
C LEU A 390 -6.09 -0.86 -4.34
N THR A 391 -5.71 -0.22 -5.45
CA THR A 391 -6.32 -0.45 -6.77
C THR A 391 -6.27 -1.93 -7.15
N GLY A 392 -7.30 -2.42 -7.85
CA GLY A 392 -7.36 -3.80 -8.35
C GLY A 392 -7.80 -4.87 -7.34
N MET A 393 -7.90 -4.52 -6.05
CA MET A 393 -8.21 -5.48 -4.97
C MET A 393 -9.45 -5.08 -4.17
N GLY A 394 -10.26 -6.05 -3.72
CA GLY A 394 -11.35 -5.83 -2.75
C GLY A 394 -12.46 -4.86 -3.20
N ASN A 395 -12.79 -4.79 -4.50
CA ASN A 395 -13.78 -3.83 -4.99
C ASN A 395 -15.17 -3.92 -4.31
N PRO A 396 -15.73 -5.11 -4.01
CA PRO A 396 -16.99 -5.18 -3.27
C PRO A 396 -16.87 -4.62 -1.85
N LEU A 397 -15.74 -4.85 -1.19
CA LEU A 397 -15.43 -4.27 0.12
C LEU A 397 -15.29 -2.75 0.07
N LYS A 398 -14.60 -2.20 -0.94
CA LYS A 398 -14.52 -0.75 -1.16
C LYS A 398 -15.91 -0.14 -1.29
N ARG A 399 -16.77 -0.78 -2.08
CA ARG A 399 -18.14 -0.30 -2.31
C ARG A 399 -18.97 -0.33 -1.02
N ALA A 400 -18.87 -1.42 -0.26
CA ALA A 400 -19.51 -1.54 1.05
C ALA A 400 -19.13 -0.37 1.98
N LEU A 401 -17.84 -0.02 2.09
CA LEU A 401 -17.40 1.09 2.93
C LEU A 401 -17.93 2.46 2.45
N VAL A 402 -17.93 2.70 1.13
CA VAL A 402 -18.50 3.93 0.55
C VAL A 402 -20.00 4.04 0.85
N ASP A 403 -20.73 2.93 0.73
CA ASP A 403 -22.17 2.88 1.01
C ASP A 403 -22.48 3.00 2.51
N MET A 404 -21.54 2.61 3.38
CA MET A 404 -21.57 2.89 4.83
C MET A 404 -21.16 4.34 5.18
N GLY A 405 -20.93 5.19 4.18
CA GLY A 405 -20.60 6.61 4.35
C GLY A 405 -19.17 6.89 4.81
N GLN A 406 -18.28 5.89 4.76
CA GLN A 406 -16.88 6.02 5.16
C GLN A 406 -16.06 6.76 4.09
N ARG A 407 -15.05 7.53 4.54
CA ARG A 407 -14.07 8.13 3.61
C ARG A 407 -13.07 7.04 3.22
N LEU A 408 -13.06 6.69 1.93
CA LEU A 408 -12.17 5.69 1.38
C LEU A 408 -11.21 6.31 0.35
N ARG A 409 -9.91 6.07 0.52
CA ARG A 409 -8.86 6.44 -0.44
C ARG A 409 -8.27 5.22 -1.11
N VAL A 410 -8.16 5.26 -2.43
CA VAL A 410 -7.55 4.18 -3.20
C VAL A 410 -6.10 4.52 -3.53
N TYR A 411 -5.18 3.65 -3.11
CA TYR A 411 -3.77 3.70 -3.49
C TYR A 411 -3.63 3.21 -4.93
N ALA A 412 -3.20 4.12 -5.79
CA ALA A 412 -3.34 4.06 -7.23
C ALA A 412 -1.95 4.16 -7.89
N PRO A 413 -1.32 3.02 -8.21
CA PRO A 413 -0.03 3.00 -8.88
C PRO A 413 -0.10 3.66 -10.26
N PHE A 414 0.96 4.38 -10.63
CA PHE A 414 1.08 5.12 -11.87
C PHE A 414 2.47 4.93 -12.46
N GLY A 415 2.56 4.42 -13.68
CA GLY A 415 3.86 4.16 -14.27
C GLY A 415 3.76 3.45 -15.61
N ASP A 416 4.90 3.36 -16.30
CA ASP A 416 4.97 2.65 -17.57
C ASP A 416 4.71 1.14 -17.39
N PHE A 417 4.68 0.44 -18.52
CA PHE A 417 4.41 -0.99 -18.53
C PHE A 417 5.42 -1.80 -17.72
N VAL A 418 6.71 -1.51 -17.82
CA VAL A 418 7.76 -2.30 -17.15
C VAL A 418 7.64 -2.14 -15.64
N ALA A 419 7.51 -0.90 -15.19
CA ALA A 419 7.30 -0.57 -13.79
C ALA A 419 5.99 -1.19 -13.25
N GLY A 420 4.91 -1.15 -14.06
CA GLY A 420 3.63 -1.78 -13.74
C GLY A 420 3.71 -3.31 -13.62
N MET A 421 4.50 -3.97 -14.46
CA MET A 421 4.72 -5.42 -14.38
C MET A 421 5.51 -5.81 -13.13
N ALA A 422 6.59 -5.07 -12.82
CA ALA A 422 7.36 -5.29 -11.59
C ALA A 422 6.48 -5.13 -10.34
N TYR A 423 5.63 -4.11 -10.33
CA TYR A 423 4.64 -3.89 -9.29
C TYR A 423 3.62 -5.05 -9.21
N LEU A 424 3.06 -5.47 -10.34
CA LEU A 424 2.11 -6.59 -10.41
C LEU A 424 2.71 -7.85 -9.80
N ILE A 425 3.91 -8.26 -10.24
CA ILE A 425 4.58 -9.48 -9.76
C ILE A 425 4.75 -9.43 -8.24
N ARG A 426 5.21 -8.28 -7.74
CA ARG A 426 5.36 -8.10 -6.30
C ARG A 426 4.02 -8.21 -5.58
N ARG A 427 2.96 -7.59 -6.09
CA ARG A 427 1.61 -7.75 -5.52
C ARG A 427 1.14 -9.20 -5.57
N LEU A 428 1.43 -9.94 -6.64
CA LEU A 428 1.06 -11.35 -6.77
C LEU A 428 1.83 -12.26 -5.80
N ILE A 429 3.09 -11.93 -5.49
CA ILE A 429 3.93 -12.69 -4.55
C ILE A 429 3.59 -12.30 -3.10
N GLU A 430 3.66 -11.00 -2.77
CA GLU A 430 3.48 -10.47 -1.41
C GLU A 430 2.02 -10.55 -0.93
N ASN A 431 1.03 -10.48 -1.85
CA ASN A 431 -0.38 -10.60 -1.46
C ASN A 431 -0.89 -12.03 -1.47
N THR A 432 -0.08 -13.09 -1.58
CA THR A 432 -0.62 -14.45 -1.47
C THR A 432 -1.40 -14.67 -0.16
N ALA A 433 -0.97 -14.07 0.95
CA ALA A 433 -1.72 -14.07 2.22
C ALA A 433 -2.97 -13.17 2.22
N ASN A 434 -2.90 -11.99 1.58
CA ASN A 434 -4.04 -11.05 1.49
C ASN A 434 -5.11 -11.53 0.50
N GLU A 435 -4.71 -12.10 -0.64
CA GLU A 435 -5.58 -12.77 -1.60
C GLU A 435 -6.21 -14.01 -0.98
N SER A 436 -5.46 -14.78 -0.18
CA SER A 436 -6.03 -15.89 0.60
C SER A 436 -7.12 -15.39 1.56
N PHE A 437 -6.86 -14.32 2.31
CA PHE A 437 -7.88 -13.71 3.19
C PHE A 437 -9.09 -13.18 2.42
N LEU A 438 -8.88 -12.45 1.32
CA LEU A 438 -9.97 -11.91 0.50
C LEU A 438 -10.77 -13.03 -0.17
N ARG A 439 -10.10 -14.08 -0.64
CA ARG A 439 -10.76 -15.27 -1.18
C ARG A 439 -11.60 -15.94 -0.11
N GLN A 440 -11.05 -16.18 1.08
CA GLN A 440 -11.80 -16.72 2.21
C GLN A 440 -12.97 -15.81 2.60
N SER A 441 -12.82 -14.50 2.48
CA SER A 441 -13.84 -13.51 2.84
C SER A 441 -15.04 -13.41 1.89
N PHE A 442 -14.89 -13.89 0.65
CA PHE A 442 -15.94 -13.87 -0.38
C PHE A 442 -16.38 -15.28 -0.79
N ASP A 443 -15.94 -16.29 -0.05
CA ASP A 443 -16.45 -17.64 -0.16
C ASP A 443 -17.83 -17.69 0.51
N PRO A 444 -18.91 -18.12 -0.17
CA PRO A 444 -20.23 -18.24 0.45
C PRO A 444 -20.25 -19.13 1.70
N ASP A 445 -19.32 -20.08 1.80
CA ASP A 445 -19.17 -21.01 2.93
C ASP A 445 -18.13 -20.54 3.96
N ALA A 446 -17.71 -19.27 3.90
CA ALA A 446 -16.72 -18.70 4.81
C ALA A 446 -17.18 -18.70 6.26
N ASP A 447 -16.32 -19.19 7.16
CA ASP A 447 -16.52 -19.01 8.59
C ASP A 447 -16.22 -17.55 8.99
N HIS A 448 -17.24 -16.69 8.90
CA HIS A 448 -17.16 -15.29 9.32
C HIS A 448 -16.72 -15.15 10.78
N ALA A 449 -17.09 -16.09 11.66
CA ALA A 449 -16.69 -16.03 13.07
C ALA A 449 -15.17 -16.22 13.21
N ALA A 450 -14.58 -17.12 12.43
CA ALA A 450 -13.12 -17.26 12.36
C ALA A 450 -12.43 -16.04 11.74
N LEU A 451 -12.99 -15.47 10.67
CA LEU A 451 -12.42 -14.28 10.01
C LEU A 451 -12.50 -13.01 10.88
N LEU A 452 -13.49 -12.93 11.77
CA LEU A 452 -13.72 -11.83 12.70
C LEU A 452 -13.20 -12.10 14.11
N ALA A 453 -12.54 -13.24 14.34
CA ALA A 453 -11.95 -13.56 15.63
C ALA A 453 -10.90 -12.51 16.03
N SER A 454 -10.82 -12.22 17.33
CA SER A 454 -9.77 -11.35 17.86
C SER A 454 -8.39 -11.97 17.60
N PRO A 455 -7.42 -11.18 17.10
CA PRO A 455 -6.07 -11.69 16.83
C PRO A 455 -5.24 -11.95 18.09
N GLY A 456 -5.61 -11.36 19.22
CA GLY A 456 -4.93 -11.48 20.51
C GLY A 456 -4.95 -10.17 21.31
N ASN A 457 -4.20 -10.13 22.40
CA ASN A 457 -4.10 -8.97 23.29
C ASN A 457 -2.78 -8.21 23.10
N ALA A 458 -2.79 -6.89 23.37
CA ALA A 458 -1.61 -6.04 23.21
C ALA A 458 -0.43 -6.48 24.10
N ASP A 459 -0.68 -7.09 25.25
CA ASP A 459 0.35 -7.62 26.16
C ASP A 459 1.21 -8.72 25.51
N GLU A 460 0.68 -9.40 24.48
CA GLU A 460 1.44 -10.42 23.72
C GLU A 460 2.50 -9.80 22.80
N LEU A 461 2.46 -8.48 22.59
CA LEU A 461 3.42 -7.74 21.77
C LEU A 461 4.68 -7.37 22.56
N ASP A 462 4.58 -7.34 23.87
CA ASP A 462 5.66 -7.03 24.80
C ASP A 462 6.50 -8.29 25.06
N GLU A 463 7.32 -8.64 24.07
CA GLU A 463 8.32 -9.70 24.21
C GLU A 463 9.61 -9.12 24.85
N PRO A 464 10.14 -9.71 25.94
CA PRO A 464 11.26 -9.15 26.71
C PRO A 464 12.55 -8.90 25.92
N ASP A 465 12.73 -9.55 24.77
CA ASP A 465 13.94 -9.50 23.95
C ASP A 465 13.76 -8.73 22.62
N ALA A 466 12.84 -7.76 22.55
CA ALA A 466 12.75 -6.89 21.37
C ALA A 466 14.11 -6.17 21.19
N PRO A 467 14.70 -6.12 19.98
CA PRO A 467 16.01 -5.53 19.78
C PRO A 467 15.99 -4.05 20.20
N THR A 468 16.53 -3.77 21.37
CA THR A 468 16.84 -2.41 21.81
C THR A 468 18.07 -1.96 21.03
N ARG A 469 17.88 -1.55 19.77
CA ARG A 469 18.84 -0.60 19.22
C ARG A 469 18.69 0.66 20.05
N SER A 470 19.73 1.00 20.81
CA SER A 470 19.94 2.39 21.21
C SER A 470 19.82 3.21 19.94
N PHE A 471 18.92 4.20 19.94
CA PHE A 471 18.98 5.29 18.97
C PHE A 471 20.46 5.68 18.91
N LYS A 472 21.19 5.38 17.82
CA LYS A 472 22.45 6.09 17.59
C LYS A 472 21.95 7.46 17.18
N PRO A 473 22.09 8.49 18.03
CA PRO A 473 21.78 9.83 17.58
C PRO A 473 22.63 10.01 16.33
N ILE A 474 21.99 10.32 15.21
CA ILE A 474 22.73 10.97 14.12
C ILE A 474 23.17 12.27 14.79
N LEU A 475 24.48 12.35 15.09
CA LEU A 475 25.04 13.35 15.98
C LEU A 475 24.52 14.73 15.56
N PRO A 476 24.00 15.55 16.48
CA PRO A 476 23.48 16.86 16.13
C PRO A 476 24.58 17.70 15.48
N HIS A 477 24.18 18.46 14.46
CA HIS A 477 24.98 19.49 13.83
C HIS A 477 25.53 20.43 14.92
N PRO A 478 26.86 20.67 15.01
CA PRO A 478 27.47 21.52 16.04
C PRO A 478 27.04 23.00 15.99
N GLU A 479 26.21 23.40 15.02
CA GLU A 479 25.69 24.77 14.90
C GLU A 479 24.21 24.93 15.33
N LEU A 480 23.53 23.85 15.77
CA LEU A 480 22.19 23.96 16.38
C LEU A 480 22.23 24.02 17.91
N ALA A 481 23.42 23.96 18.51
CA ALA A 481 23.65 24.38 19.89
C ALA A 481 23.94 25.89 19.91
N GLY A 482 22.94 26.69 19.51
CA GLY A 482 23.02 28.14 19.61
C GLY A 482 23.18 28.56 21.08
N THR A 483 24.31 29.21 21.35
CA THR A 483 24.51 30.29 22.33
C THR A 483 23.28 30.66 23.15
N ALA A 484 23.17 30.10 24.36
CA ALA A 484 22.51 30.77 25.46
C ALA A 484 23.56 31.65 26.14
N GLY A 485 23.30 32.96 26.19
CA GLY A 485 23.95 33.87 27.13
C GLY A 485 23.50 33.63 28.56
#